data_AF-A0A1Z8W657-F1
#
_entry.id   AF-A0A1Z8W657-F1
#
_cell.length_a   1.000
_cell.length_b   1.000
_cell.length_c   1.000
_cell.angle_alpha   90.00
_cell.angle_beta   90.00
_cell.angle_gamma   90.00
#
_symmetry.space_group_name_H-M   'P 1'
#
loop_
_entity.id
_entity.type
_entity.pdbx_description
1 polymer ?
#
loop_
_entity_poly.entity_id
_entity_poly.type
_entity_poly.pdbx_seq_one_letter_code
_entity_poly.pdbx_strand_id
1 'polypeptide(L)'
;MSLDGEEKYKLIQQGLELARNMGKFGKVCFPKALTRAVPDFHQEIYKTLLNEEYRRVMVAAPRGTAKSTVASLILPLYKITFKQPDEDLFIVIVSESQAQSINFLSRIKYHLDHSEIYKKLYGDKGSNTAARWTGTDVVLNNGARIVAVGTGQRVRGFIQGDTRPNLIIVDDFESEL
;
A
#
# COMPACT_ATOMS: atom_id res chain seq x y z
N MET A 1 -18.37 -4.94 -24.18
CA MET A 1 -18.61 -6.39 -24.09
C MET A 1 -19.02 -6.68 -22.66
N SER A 2 -20.29 -6.99 -22.42
CA SER A 2 -20.79 -7.32 -21.08
C SER A 2 -20.16 -8.64 -20.62
N LEU A 3 -19.53 -8.64 -19.44
CA LEU A 3 -19.03 -9.86 -18.81
C LEU A 3 -20.20 -10.82 -18.54
N ASP A 4 -20.00 -12.10 -18.81
CA ASP A 4 -20.96 -13.15 -18.48
C ASP A 4 -21.20 -13.20 -16.95
N GLY A 5 -22.40 -13.61 -16.54
CA GLY A 5 -22.79 -13.69 -15.13
C GLY A 5 -21.89 -14.62 -14.31
N GLU A 6 -21.40 -15.71 -14.94
CA GLU A 6 -20.47 -16.65 -14.30
C GLU A 6 -19.07 -16.05 -14.12
N GLU A 7 -18.56 -15.33 -15.14
CA GLU A 7 -17.29 -14.61 -15.05
C GLU A 7 -17.34 -13.52 -13.98
N LYS A 8 -18.44 -12.77 -13.91
CA LYS A 8 -18.66 -11.74 -12.89
C LYS A 8 -18.68 -12.35 -11.48
N TYR A 9 -19.33 -13.49 -11.30
CA TYR A 9 -19.35 -14.21 -10.02
C TYR A 9 -17.95 -14.66 -9.59
N LYS A 10 -17.17 -15.25 -10.51
CA LYS A 10 -15.77 -15.68 -10.24
C LYS A 10 -14.89 -14.49 -9.84
N LEU A 11 -15.01 -13.35 -10.53
CA LEU A 11 -14.26 -12.14 -10.20
C LEU A 11 -14.61 -11.60 -8.81
N ILE A 12 -15.90 -11.63 -8.43
CA ILE A 12 -16.34 -11.21 -7.10
C ILE A 12 -15.75 -12.15 -6.03
N GLN A 13 -15.82 -13.47 -6.21
CA GLN A 13 -15.27 -14.43 -5.26
C GLN A 13 -13.75 -14.27 -5.11
N GLN A 14 -13.05 -14.08 -6.23
CA GLN A 14 -11.62 -13.80 -6.22
C GLN A 14 -11.32 -12.49 -5.48
N GLY A 15 -12.08 -11.43 -5.73
CA GLY A 15 -11.95 -10.15 -5.04
C GLY A 15 -12.12 -10.29 -3.52
N LEU A 16 -13.14 -11.04 -3.07
CA LEU A 16 -13.40 -11.31 -1.66
C LEU A 16 -12.28 -12.13 -0.99
N GLU A 17 -11.71 -13.10 -1.70
CA GLU A 17 -10.58 -13.88 -1.18
C GLU A 17 -9.35 -13.01 -0.95
N LEU A 18 -9.04 -12.14 -1.92
CA LEU A 18 -7.88 -11.24 -1.84
C LEU A 18 -8.10 -10.17 -0.76
N ALA A 19 -9.33 -9.70 -0.55
CA ALA A 19 -9.71 -8.77 0.52
C ALA A 19 -9.57 -9.35 1.94
N ARG A 20 -9.38 -10.67 2.09
CA ARG A 20 -9.15 -11.35 3.38
C ARG A 20 -7.70 -11.75 3.58
N ASN A 21 -6.85 -11.61 2.56
CA ASN A 21 -5.49 -12.11 2.60
C ASN A 21 -4.53 -11.19 1.85
N MET A 22 -3.87 -10.30 2.60
CA MET A 22 -2.89 -9.34 2.05
C MET A 22 -1.72 -10.01 1.32
N GLY A 23 -1.27 -11.18 1.77
CA GLY A 23 -0.21 -11.94 1.09
C GLY A 23 -0.64 -12.43 -0.29
N LYS A 24 -1.84 -13.03 -0.38
CA LYS A 24 -2.43 -13.47 -1.66
C LYS A 24 -2.72 -12.29 -2.58
N PHE A 25 -3.28 -11.20 -2.05
CA PHE A 25 -3.47 -9.95 -2.77
C PHE A 25 -2.17 -9.47 -3.42
N GLY A 26 -1.10 -9.37 -2.63
CA GLY A 26 0.21 -8.97 -3.14
C GLY A 26 0.74 -9.92 -4.22
N LYS A 27 0.61 -11.23 -4.02
CA LYS A 27 1.12 -12.24 -4.95
C LYS A 27 0.37 -12.24 -6.28
N VAL A 28 -0.95 -12.08 -6.25
CA VAL A 28 -1.81 -12.10 -7.45
C VAL A 28 -1.72 -10.76 -8.19
N CYS A 29 -1.86 -9.65 -7.48
CA CYS A 29 -1.93 -8.33 -8.11
C CYS A 29 -0.55 -7.77 -8.45
N PHE A 30 0.49 -8.12 -7.70
CA PHE A 30 1.82 -7.53 -7.84
C PHE A 30 2.93 -8.59 -7.82
N PRO A 31 2.90 -9.61 -8.69
CA PRO A 31 3.89 -10.69 -8.69
C PRO A 31 5.33 -10.18 -8.88
N LYS A 32 5.51 -9.08 -9.62
CA LYS A 32 6.82 -8.42 -9.80
C LYS A 32 7.37 -7.79 -8.51
N ALA A 33 6.51 -7.45 -7.53
CA ALA A 33 6.94 -6.93 -6.24
C ALA A 33 7.46 -8.05 -5.31
N LEU A 34 6.93 -9.27 -5.47
CA LEU A 34 7.18 -10.42 -4.59
C LEU A 34 7.93 -11.52 -5.35
N THR A 35 9.17 -11.24 -5.73
CA THR A 35 10.02 -12.16 -6.50
C THR A 35 10.68 -13.24 -5.66
N ARG A 36 10.76 -13.06 -4.33
CA ARG A 36 11.35 -14.02 -3.40
C ARG A 36 10.26 -14.86 -2.73
N ALA A 37 10.61 -16.08 -2.36
CA ALA A 37 9.76 -16.91 -1.52
C ALA A 37 9.41 -16.12 -0.25
N VAL A 38 8.12 -16.05 0.06
CA VAL A 38 7.58 -15.43 1.26
C VAL A 38 7.78 -16.42 2.40
N PRO A 39 8.63 -16.14 3.41
CA PRO A 39 8.79 -17.02 4.56
C PRO A 39 7.48 -17.16 5.33
N ASP A 40 7.31 -18.28 6.04
CA ASP A 40 6.06 -18.58 6.76
C ASP A 40 5.69 -17.52 7.82
N PHE A 41 6.69 -16.88 8.45
CA PHE A 41 6.47 -15.82 9.44
C PHE A 41 5.83 -14.55 8.86
N HIS A 42 5.81 -14.36 7.54
CA HIS A 42 5.08 -13.24 6.94
C HIS A 42 3.58 -13.31 7.22
N GLN A 43 3.02 -14.49 7.44
CA GLN A 43 1.61 -14.62 7.84
C GLN A 43 1.33 -13.91 9.16
N GLU A 44 2.27 -13.96 10.10
CA GLU A 44 2.17 -13.23 11.35
C GLU A 44 2.28 -11.72 11.12
N ILE A 45 3.23 -11.28 10.28
CA ILE A 45 3.36 -9.87 9.90
C ILE A 45 2.06 -9.35 9.26
N TYR A 46 1.48 -10.10 8.32
CA TYR A 46 0.22 -9.72 7.67
C TYR A 46 -0.93 -9.60 8.67
N LYS A 47 -1.09 -10.59 9.57
CA LYS A 47 -2.13 -10.56 10.60
C LYS A 47 -1.94 -9.39 11.56
N THR A 48 -0.72 -9.14 12.01
CA THR A 48 -0.41 -8.06 12.96
C THR A 48 -0.63 -6.69 12.33
N LEU A 49 -0.22 -6.48 11.07
CA LEU A 49 -0.42 -5.20 10.36
C LEU A 49 -1.89 -4.91 10.03
N LEU A 50 -2.72 -5.95 9.91
CA LEU A 50 -4.15 -5.81 9.62
C LEU A 50 -5.04 -5.80 10.88
N ASN A 51 -4.50 -6.10 12.06
CA ASN A 51 -5.26 -6.07 13.30
C ASN A 51 -5.44 -4.61 13.77
N GLU A 52 -6.68 -4.14 13.74
CA GLU A 52 -7.06 -2.77 14.13
C GLU A 52 -6.96 -2.49 15.63
N GLU A 53 -6.86 -3.54 16.46
CA GLU A 53 -6.57 -3.39 17.89
C GLU A 53 -5.14 -2.85 18.13
N TYR A 54 -4.22 -3.12 17.19
CA TYR A 54 -2.84 -2.65 17.28
C TYR A 54 -2.69 -1.26 16.65
N ARG A 55 -2.69 -0.24 17.50
CA ARG A 55 -2.44 1.16 17.06
C ARG A 55 -0.99 1.43 16.65
N ARG A 56 -0.04 0.61 17.12
CA ARG A 56 1.40 0.72 16.83
C ARG A 56 1.99 -0.66 16.69
N VAL A 57 2.64 -0.91 15.56
CA VAL A 57 3.29 -2.19 15.25
C VAL A 57 4.73 -1.92 14.87
N MET A 58 5.65 -2.68 15.47
CA MET A 58 7.06 -2.69 15.08
C MET A 58 7.39 -4.08 14.54
N VAL A 59 7.94 -4.15 13.33
CA VAL A 59 8.34 -5.40 12.70
C VAL A 59 9.86 -5.44 12.62
N ALA A 60 10.47 -6.17 13.57
CA ALA A 60 11.90 -6.47 13.55
C ALA A 60 12.11 -7.85 12.92
N ALA A 61 12.74 -7.90 11.74
CA ALA A 61 13.00 -9.14 11.01
C ALA A 61 14.37 -9.08 10.33
N PRO A 62 15.06 -10.23 10.12
CA PRO A 62 16.38 -10.27 9.50
C PRO A 62 16.43 -9.56 8.15
N ARG A 63 17.59 -8.99 7.80
CA ARG A 63 17.81 -8.39 6.46
C ARG A 63 17.55 -9.42 5.36
N GLY A 64 17.07 -8.95 4.21
CA GLY A 64 16.84 -9.81 3.03
C GLY A 64 15.50 -10.56 3.01
N THR A 65 14.68 -10.44 4.05
CA THR A 65 13.37 -11.09 4.19
C THR A 65 12.21 -10.36 3.51
N ALA A 66 12.47 -9.28 2.77
CA ALA A 66 11.44 -8.47 2.09
C ALA A 66 10.38 -7.82 3.01
N LYS A 67 10.70 -7.61 4.30
CA LYS A 67 9.86 -6.89 5.27
C LYS A 67 9.37 -5.51 4.76
N SER A 68 10.27 -4.73 4.15
CA SER A 68 9.98 -3.42 3.55
C SER A 68 9.04 -3.53 2.36
N THR A 69 9.12 -4.61 1.57
CA THR A 69 8.14 -4.88 0.50
C THR A 69 6.75 -5.13 1.10
N VAL A 70 6.65 -5.85 2.22
CA VAL A 70 5.36 -6.09 2.88
C VAL A 70 4.80 -4.79 3.48
N ALA A 71 5.55 -4.12 4.33
CA ALA A 71 5.07 -3.00 5.12
C ALA A 71 4.96 -1.69 4.32
N SER A 72 5.90 -1.42 3.40
CA SER A 72 6.01 -0.13 2.72
C SER A 72 5.51 -0.15 1.27
N LEU A 73 5.14 -1.32 0.74
CA LEU A 73 4.56 -1.45 -0.61
C LEU A 73 3.22 -2.19 -0.61
N ILE A 74 3.17 -3.43 -0.12
CA ILE A 74 1.95 -4.24 -0.18
C ILE A 74 0.86 -3.69 0.76
N LEU A 75 1.20 -3.28 1.99
CA LEU A 75 0.24 -2.71 2.93
C LEU A 75 -0.44 -1.43 2.40
N PRO A 76 0.29 -0.41 1.88
CA PRO A 76 -0.33 0.74 1.24
C PRO A 76 -1.27 0.36 0.10
N LEU A 77 -0.81 -0.49 -0.82
CA LEU A 77 -1.63 -0.95 -1.95
C LEU A 77 -2.91 -1.63 -1.46
N TYR A 78 -2.80 -2.51 -0.46
CA TYR A 78 -3.93 -3.20 0.13
C TYR A 78 -4.94 -2.24 0.76
N LYS A 79 -4.47 -1.32 1.61
CA LYS A 79 -5.34 -0.33 2.28
C LYS A 79 -6.03 0.58 1.28
N ILE A 80 -5.33 1.01 0.22
CA ILE A 80 -5.91 1.82 -0.87
C ILE A 80 -7.00 1.06 -1.62
N THR A 81 -6.78 -0.22 -1.93
CA THR A 81 -7.71 -1.02 -2.72
C THR A 81 -9.00 -1.30 -1.97
N PHE A 82 -8.91 -1.63 -0.69
CA PHE A 82 -10.04 -2.06 0.13
C PHE A 82 -10.62 -0.97 1.05
N LYS A 83 -10.14 0.27 0.91
CA LYS A 83 -10.70 1.47 1.53
C LYS A 83 -12.20 1.57 1.25
N GLN A 84 -13.01 1.76 2.29
CA GLN A 84 -14.45 2.01 2.11
C GLN A 84 -14.71 3.43 1.57
N PRO A 85 -15.85 3.67 0.88
CA PRO A 85 -16.16 4.99 0.33
C PRO A 85 -16.22 6.11 1.39
N ASP A 86 -16.70 5.79 2.59
CA ASP A 86 -16.86 6.69 3.74
C ASP A 86 -15.63 6.79 4.64
N GLU A 87 -14.64 5.91 4.45
CA GLU A 87 -13.38 5.98 5.17
C GLU A 87 -12.46 7.03 4.57
N ASP A 88 -11.76 7.77 5.43
CA ASP A 88 -10.61 8.54 5.02
C ASP A 88 -9.35 7.68 5.03
N LEU A 89 -8.43 7.87 4.07
CA LEU A 89 -7.14 7.19 4.08
C LEU A 89 -6.03 8.18 3.73
N PHE A 90 -5.21 8.49 4.72
CA PHE A 90 -4.04 9.33 4.55
C PHE A 90 -2.79 8.61 5.08
N ILE A 91 -2.00 8.12 4.13
CA ILE A 91 -0.75 7.40 4.32
C ILE A 91 0.43 8.37 4.29
N VAL A 92 1.32 8.29 5.29
CA VAL A 92 2.61 8.97 5.29
C VAL A 92 3.72 7.92 5.35
N ILE A 93 4.61 7.95 4.36
CA ILE A 93 5.80 7.09 4.30
C ILE A 93 7.00 7.92 4.77
N VAL A 94 7.60 7.50 5.87
CA VAL A 94 8.77 8.12 6.50
C VAL A 94 9.96 7.16 6.35
N SER A 95 11.08 7.71 5.90
CA SER A 95 12.38 7.02 5.85
C SER A 95 13.46 7.97 6.34
N GLU A 96 14.69 7.49 6.49
CA GLU A 96 15.85 8.31 6.87
C GLU A 96 15.96 9.56 6.00
N SER A 97 15.90 9.41 4.67
CA SER A 97 15.91 10.52 3.71
C SER A 97 14.61 10.62 2.90
N GLN A 98 14.29 11.82 2.42
CA GLN A 98 13.13 12.03 1.56
C GLN A 98 13.25 11.23 0.24
N ALA A 99 14.47 11.09 -0.29
CA ALA A 99 14.74 10.32 -1.49
C ALA A 99 14.37 8.83 -1.32
N GLN A 100 14.63 8.24 -0.15
CA GLN A 100 14.21 6.87 0.16
C GLN A 100 12.67 6.75 0.20
N SER A 101 11.98 7.68 0.86
CA SER A 101 10.51 7.70 0.88
C SER A 101 9.90 7.89 -0.51
N ILE A 102 10.51 8.74 -1.35
CA ILE A 102 10.11 8.92 -2.75
C ILE A 102 10.29 7.62 -3.53
N ASN A 103 11.33 6.83 -3.26
CA ASN A 103 11.54 5.53 -3.89
C ASN A 103 10.39 4.56 -3.55
N PHE A 104 9.98 4.47 -2.28
CA PHE A 104 8.82 3.66 -1.91
C PHE A 104 7.53 4.12 -2.60
N LEU A 105 7.28 5.44 -2.62
CA LEU A 105 6.13 5.99 -3.32
C LEU A 105 6.19 5.73 -4.83
N SER A 106 7.36 5.83 -5.46
CA SER A 106 7.51 5.55 -6.90
C SER A 106 7.24 4.09 -7.22
N ARG A 107 7.60 3.15 -6.33
CA ARG A 107 7.24 1.73 -6.46
C ARG A 107 5.74 1.50 -6.38
N ILE A 108 5.04 2.14 -5.44
CA ILE A 108 3.57 2.09 -5.34
C ILE A 108 2.95 2.61 -6.65
N LYS A 109 3.37 3.80 -7.10
CA LYS A 109 2.91 4.42 -8.36
C LYS A 109 3.11 3.50 -9.56
N TYR A 110 4.31 2.92 -9.69
CA TYR A 110 4.62 1.99 -10.76
C TYR A 110 3.63 0.81 -10.80
N HIS A 111 3.32 0.21 -9.65
CA HIS A 111 2.40 -0.92 -9.61
C HIS A 111 0.95 -0.54 -9.92
N LEU A 112 0.50 0.65 -9.50
CA LEU A 112 -0.82 1.17 -9.86
C LEU A 112 -0.92 1.46 -11.37
N ASP A 113 0.15 1.97 -11.99
CA ASP A 113 0.19 2.29 -13.41
C ASP A 113 0.35 1.06 -14.32
N HIS A 114 1.02 -0.01 -13.87
CA HIS A 114 1.48 -1.09 -14.77
C HIS A 114 0.96 -2.48 -14.42
N SER A 115 0.21 -2.66 -13.31
CA SER A 115 -0.38 -3.96 -13.02
C SER A 115 -1.72 -4.14 -13.74
N GLU A 116 -1.69 -4.83 -14.88
CA GLU A 116 -2.90 -5.16 -15.64
C GLU A 116 -3.86 -6.08 -14.86
N ILE A 117 -3.33 -7.01 -14.05
CA ILE A 117 -4.15 -7.87 -13.19
C ILE A 117 -4.90 -7.01 -12.17
N TYR A 118 -4.19 -6.07 -11.53
CA TYR A 118 -4.81 -5.16 -10.58
C TYR A 118 -5.91 -4.31 -11.22
N LYS A 119 -5.62 -3.69 -12.37
CA LYS A 119 -6.59 -2.85 -13.10
C LYS A 119 -7.82 -3.63 -13.51
N LYS A 120 -7.65 -4.89 -13.97
CA LYS A 120 -8.77 -5.75 -14.33
C LYS A 120 -9.68 -6.09 -13.14
N LEU A 121 -9.11 -6.26 -11.96
CA LEU A 121 -9.87 -6.63 -10.75
C LEU A 121 -10.47 -5.41 -10.02
N TYR A 122 -9.74 -4.29 -9.95
CA TYR A 122 -10.04 -3.17 -9.05
C TYR A 122 -10.14 -1.80 -9.74
N GLY A 123 -10.04 -1.79 -11.08
CA GLY A 123 -10.05 -0.59 -11.91
C GLY A 123 -8.72 0.17 -11.90
N ASP A 124 -8.61 1.15 -12.80
CA ASP A 124 -7.45 2.03 -12.86
C ASP A 124 -7.43 2.99 -11.65
N LYS A 125 -6.31 2.98 -10.92
CA LYS A 125 -5.97 3.91 -9.83
C LYS A 125 -4.59 4.54 -10.03
N GLY A 126 -4.07 4.44 -11.26
CA GLY A 126 -2.82 5.05 -11.67
C GLY A 126 -2.96 6.52 -12.04
N SER A 127 -1.93 7.04 -12.70
CA SER A 127 -1.77 8.44 -13.10
C SER A 127 -2.94 9.00 -13.90
N ASN A 128 -3.61 8.16 -14.70
CA ASN A 128 -4.69 8.57 -15.59
C ASN A 128 -5.96 9.01 -14.86
N THR A 129 -6.13 8.53 -13.62
CA THR A 129 -7.35 8.76 -12.84
C THR A 129 -7.10 9.55 -11.56
N ALA A 130 -5.84 9.64 -11.12
CA ALA A 130 -5.47 10.32 -9.89
C ALA A 130 -5.75 11.83 -9.97
N ALA A 131 -6.20 12.41 -8.85
CA ALA A 131 -6.36 13.85 -8.70
C ALA A 131 -5.01 14.58 -8.53
N ARG A 132 -4.00 13.89 -8.00
CA ARG A 132 -2.61 14.40 -7.87
C ARG A 132 -1.61 13.25 -8.02
N TRP A 133 -0.53 13.46 -8.78
CA TRP A 133 0.45 12.42 -9.08
C TRP A 133 1.92 12.91 -9.08
N THR A 134 2.36 13.57 -8.01
CA THR A 134 3.74 14.10 -7.94
C THR A 134 4.74 13.06 -7.41
N GLY A 135 6.02 13.42 -7.31
CA GLY A 135 7.05 12.55 -6.72
C GLY A 135 6.91 12.37 -5.21
N THR A 136 6.25 13.31 -4.52
CA THR A 136 6.18 13.34 -3.04
C THR A 136 4.76 13.30 -2.49
N ASP A 137 3.74 13.52 -3.33
CA ASP A 137 2.33 13.61 -2.92
C ASP A 137 1.41 13.06 -4.03
N VAL A 138 0.64 12.05 -3.67
CA VAL A 138 -0.32 11.37 -4.56
C VAL A 138 -1.70 11.43 -3.92
N VAL A 139 -2.71 11.82 -4.70
CA VAL A 139 -4.13 11.74 -4.33
C VAL A 139 -4.84 10.94 -5.41
N LEU A 140 -5.38 9.79 -5.02
CA LEU A 140 -6.04 8.85 -5.91
C LEU A 140 -7.50 9.22 -6.16
N ASN A 141 -8.12 8.61 -7.18
CA ASN A 141 -9.53 8.83 -7.53
C ASN A 141 -10.53 8.41 -6.42
N ASN A 142 -10.12 7.55 -5.49
CA ASN A 142 -10.92 7.12 -4.34
C ASN A 142 -10.67 7.96 -3.07
N GLY A 143 -9.97 9.09 -3.21
CA GLY A 143 -9.66 10.02 -2.12
C GLY A 143 -8.46 9.65 -1.27
N ALA A 144 -7.88 8.44 -1.43
CA ALA A 144 -6.70 8.06 -0.67
C ALA A 144 -5.51 8.97 -1.01
N ARG A 145 -4.81 9.46 0.01
CA ARG A 145 -3.62 10.29 -0.13
C ARG A 145 -2.39 9.57 0.40
N ILE A 146 -1.27 9.72 -0.31
CA ILE A 146 0.04 9.18 0.08
C ILE A 146 1.08 10.29 -0.01
N VAL A 147 1.82 10.53 1.07
CA VAL A 147 2.91 11.51 1.10
C VAL A 147 4.22 10.84 1.50
N ALA A 148 5.29 11.17 0.77
CA ALA A 148 6.66 10.73 1.05
C ALA A 148 7.46 11.83 1.76
N VAL A 149 7.94 11.53 2.98
CA VAL A 149 8.69 12.47 3.82
C VAL A 149 10.02 11.89 4.29
N GLY A 150 11.03 12.74 4.44
CA GLY A 150 12.30 12.38 5.08
C GLY A 150 12.31 12.68 6.58
N THR A 151 13.33 12.16 7.28
CA THR A 151 13.53 12.46 8.71
C THR A 151 13.77 13.96 8.92
N GLY A 152 13.19 14.53 9.97
CA GLY A 152 13.28 15.96 10.29
C GLY A 152 12.25 16.86 9.58
N GLN A 153 11.53 16.36 8.57
CA GLN A 153 10.37 17.08 8.02
C GLN A 153 9.19 16.99 8.98
N ARG A 154 8.52 18.12 9.22
CA ARG A 154 7.35 18.15 10.11
C ARG A 154 6.17 17.48 9.39
N VAL A 155 5.81 16.28 9.87
CA VAL A 155 4.53 15.63 9.50
C VAL A 155 3.33 16.39 10.08
N ARG A 156 3.56 17.17 11.15
CA ARG A 156 2.56 18.08 11.75
C ARG A 156 2.23 19.20 10.76
N GLY A 157 1.01 19.17 10.21
CA GLY A 157 0.49 20.18 9.28
C GLY A 157 -0.05 19.63 7.96
N PHE A 158 0.24 18.37 7.65
CA PHE A 158 -0.40 17.72 6.52
C PHE A 158 -1.88 17.47 6.81
N ILE A 159 -2.72 18.15 6.05
CA ILE A 159 -4.18 18.00 6.07
C ILE A 159 -4.63 17.84 4.60
N GLN A 160 -5.57 16.93 4.35
CA GLN A 160 -6.31 16.83 3.10
C GLN A 160 -7.79 17.00 3.45
N GLY A 161 -8.39 18.16 3.16
CA GLY A 161 -9.72 18.47 3.70
C GLY A 161 -9.67 18.62 5.22
N ASP A 162 -10.29 17.69 5.95
CA ASP A 162 -10.23 17.58 7.43
C ASP A 162 -9.44 16.34 7.90
N THR A 163 -8.92 15.54 6.96
CA THR A 163 -8.26 14.27 7.25
C THR A 163 -6.81 14.47 7.69
N ARG A 164 -6.46 13.90 8.85
CA ARG A 164 -5.09 13.76 9.34
C ARG A 164 -4.48 12.41 8.92
N PRO A 165 -3.14 12.28 8.87
CA PRO A 165 -2.49 10.99 8.67
C PRO A 165 -3.04 9.93 9.62
N ASN A 166 -3.56 8.84 9.07
CA ASN A 166 -4.14 7.72 9.82
C ASN A 166 -3.40 6.39 9.57
N LEU A 167 -2.43 6.39 8.65
CA LEU A 167 -1.43 5.34 8.52
C LEU A 167 -0.05 5.98 8.36
N ILE A 168 0.84 5.73 9.32
CA ILE A 168 2.23 6.19 9.27
C ILE A 168 3.12 4.95 9.16
N ILE A 169 3.87 4.86 8.08
CA ILE A 169 4.81 3.77 7.83
C ILE A 169 6.21 4.34 7.96
N VAL A 170 7.01 3.75 8.85
CA VAL A 170 8.41 4.11 9.06
C VAL A 170 9.26 2.94 8.60
N ASP A 171 10.10 3.14 7.59
CA ASP A 171 11.01 2.13 7.07
C ASP A 171 12.47 2.58 7.26
N ASP A 172 13.35 1.61 7.47
CA ASP A 172 14.80 1.80 7.60
C ASP A 172 15.22 2.88 8.63
N PHE A 173 14.64 2.84 9.84
CA PHE A 173 15.03 3.75 10.93
C PHE A 173 16.28 3.28 11.70
N GLU A 174 16.74 2.05 11.45
CA GLU A 174 17.93 1.44 12.07
C GLU A 174 19.19 1.84 11.31
N SER A 175 19.48 3.14 11.29
CA SER A 175 20.78 3.69 10.89
C SER A 175 21.67 3.75 12.14
N GLU A 176 22.88 3.21 12.04
CA GLU A 176 23.88 3.20 13.13
C GLU A 176 24.19 4.64 13.56
N LEU A 177 23.60 5.06 14.69
CA LEU A 177 24.17 6.10 15.52
C LEU A 177 25.34 5.53 16.32
#